data_AF-A0A0S3TF93-F1
#
_entry.id   AF-A0A0S3TF93-F1
#
_cell.length_a   1.000
_cell.length_b   1.000
_cell.length_c   1.000
_cell.angle_alpha   90.00
_cell.angle_beta   90.00
_cell.angle_gamma   90.00
#
_symmetry.space_group_name_H-M   'P 1'
#
loop_
_entity.id
_entity.type
_entity.pdbx_description
1 polymer ?
#
loop_
_entity_poly.entity_id
_entity_poly.type
_entity_poly.pdbx_seq_one_letter_code
_entity_poly.pdbx_strand_id
1 'polypeptide(L)'
;MDITLFVFSNESSYYEYCRFNVLGMHEFDSDRKRMSVILEYLDNYVKVFVKGAHTSMLNVIDKSFSVELVRATEAHLHSYSSIGLRTI
;
A
#
# COMPACT_ATOMS: atom_id res chain seq x y z
N MET A 1 1.46 -3.01 19.61
CA MET A 1 1.82 -4.06 18.63
C MET A 1 2.86 -3.46 17.70
N ASP A 2 3.86 -4.24 17.31
CA ASP A 2 4.93 -3.80 16.41
C ASP A 2 5.08 -4.80 15.27
N ILE A 3 5.58 -4.33 14.13
CA ILE A 3 5.86 -5.16 12.97
C ILE A 3 7.30 -4.95 12.52
N THR A 4 8.01 -6.03 12.23
CA THR A 4 9.33 -5.97 11.61
C THR A 4 9.17 -6.17 10.11
N LEU A 5 9.61 -5.21 9.32
CA LEU A 5 9.59 -5.28 7.87
C LEU A 5 11.02 -5.31 7.33
N PHE A 6 11.24 -6.09 6.28
CA PHE A 6 12.47 -6.05 5.50
C PHE A 6 12.34 -4.93 4.47
N VAL A 7 13.02 -3.81 4.70
CA VAL A 7 12.89 -2.59 3.91
C VAL A 7 14.23 -2.23 3.28
N PHE A 8 14.19 -1.66 2.08
CA PHE A 8 15.37 -1.11 1.45
C PHE A 8 15.77 0.20 2.14
N SER A 9 17.01 0.29 2.61
CA SER A 9 17.58 1.50 3.17
C SER A 9 18.31 2.27 2.08
N ASN A 10 17.87 3.50 1.80
CA ASN A 10 18.56 4.37 0.85
C ASN A 10 19.95 4.81 1.36
N GLU A 11 20.16 4.84 2.68
CA GLU A 11 21.43 5.25 3.29
C GLU A 11 22.51 4.18 3.15
N SER A 12 22.17 2.91 3.38
CA SER A 12 23.12 1.81 3.27
C SER A 12 23.13 1.16 1.88
N SER A 13 22.11 1.41 1.05
CA SER A 13 21.85 0.69 -0.22
C SER A 13 21.66 -0.82 -0.06
N TYR A 14 21.36 -1.28 1.15
CA TYR A 14 21.01 -2.67 1.45
C TYR A 14 19.61 -2.78 2.03
N TYR A 15 19.10 -4.01 2.10
CA TYR A 15 17.87 -4.30 2.80
C TYR A 15 18.14 -4.60 4.27
N GLU A 16 17.33 -4.03 5.14
CA GLU A 16 17.47 -4.13 6.59
C GLU A 16 16.13 -4.48 7.25
N TYR A 17 16.20 -5.14 8.41
CA TYR A 17 15.02 -5.39 9.23
C TYR A 17 14.75 -4.15 10.10
N CYS A 18 13.67 -3.44 9.79
CA CYS A 18 13.24 -2.27 10.57
C CYS A 18 11.97 -2.62 11.35
N ARG A 19 11.96 -2.23 12.63
CA ARG A 19 10.83 -2.41 13.53
C ARG A 19 9.98 -1.14 13.51
N PHE A 20 8.68 -1.29 13.28
CA PHE A 20 7.70 -0.21 13.21
C PHE A 20 6.65 -0.37 14.29
N ASN A 21 6.26 0.75 14.93
CA ASN A 21 5.13 0.74 15.84
C ASN A 21 3.84 0.78 15.04
N VAL A 22 2.90 -0.12 15.36
CA VAL A 22 1.56 -0.12 14.79
C VAL A 22 0.67 0.76 15.65
N LEU A 23 0.29 1.92 15.13
CA LEU A 23 -0.60 2.87 15.80
C LEU A 23 -2.07 2.50 15.66
N GLY A 24 -2.42 1.82 14.57
CA GLY A 24 -3.78 1.39 14.30
C GLY A 24 -3.84 0.45 13.10
N MET A 25 -4.89 -0.37 13.07
CA MET A 25 -5.16 -1.27 11.98
C MET A 25 -6.65 -1.26 11.66
N HIS A 26 -6.97 -1.17 10.38
CA HIS A 26 -8.28 -1.51 9.89
C HIS A 26 -8.16 -2.88 9.24
N GLU A 27 -8.78 -3.87 9.87
CA GLU A 27 -8.87 -5.21 9.30
C GLU A 27 -9.58 -5.20 7.95
N PHE A 28 -9.38 -6.27 7.20
CA PHE A 28 -10.09 -6.44 5.95
C PHE A 28 -11.58 -6.52 6.22
N ASP A 29 -12.33 -5.67 5.54
CA ASP A 29 -13.77 -5.61 5.59
C ASP A 29 -14.34 -5.85 4.19
N SER A 30 -15.34 -6.72 4.06
CA SER A 30 -15.89 -7.11 2.76
C SER A 30 -16.61 -5.97 2.05
N ASP A 31 -17.16 -5.03 2.81
CA ASP A 31 -17.87 -3.88 2.26
C ASP A 31 -16.87 -2.88 1.68
N ARG A 32 -15.79 -2.61 2.42
CA ARG A 32 -14.69 -1.75 1.98
C ARG A 32 -13.75 -2.41 0.97
N LYS A 33 -13.64 -3.73 0.97
CA LYS A 33 -12.74 -4.55 0.11
C LYS A 33 -11.26 -4.15 0.22
N ARG A 34 -10.83 -3.66 1.39
CA ARG A 34 -9.46 -3.22 1.66
C ARG A 34 -9.13 -3.31 3.14
N MET A 35 -7.84 -3.39 3.45
CA MET A 35 -7.30 -3.29 4.81
C MET A 35 -6.19 -2.24 4.86
N SER A 36 -5.93 -1.70 6.05
CA SER A 36 -4.87 -0.71 6.22
C SER A 36 -4.15 -0.86 7.55
N VAL A 37 -2.88 -0.46 7.58
CA VAL A 37 -2.09 -0.33 8.79
C VAL A 37 -1.54 1.10 8.88
N ILE A 38 -1.56 1.65 10.09
CA ILE A 38 -1.02 2.96 10.42
C ILE A 38 0.29 2.70 11.17
N LEU A 39 1.41 3.12 10.59
CA LEU A 39 2.75 2.91 11.12
C LEU A 39 3.39 4.24 11.52
N GLU A 40 4.06 4.23 12.66
CA GLU A 40 4.98 5.29 13.08
C GLU A 40 6.39 4.95 12.60
N TYR A 41 7.02 5.89 11.90
CA TYR A 41 8.42 5.82 11.49
C TYR A 41 9.36 6.47 12.53
N LEU A 42 10.66 6.18 12.42
CA LEU A 42 11.71 6.61 13.37
C LEU A 42 11.85 8.15 13.50
N ASP A 43 11.28 8.91 12.58
CA ASP A 43 11.28 10.38 12.53
C ASP A 43 9.94 11.00 12.98
N ASN A 44 9.07 10.21 13.64
CA ASN A 44 7.68 10.54 14.03
C ASN A 44 6.73 10.78 12.85
N TYR A 45 7.12 10.43 11.62
CA TYR A 45 6.19 10.50 10.50
C TYR A 45 5.23 9.31 10.57
N VAL A 46 3.95 9.59 10.44
CA VAL A 46 2.91 8.57 10.39
C VAL A 46 2.61 8.25 8.93
N LYS A 47 2.72 6.97 8.56
CA LYS A 47 2.36 6.48 7.22
C LYS A 47 1.21 5.49 7.31
N VAL A 48 0.26 5.64 6.40
CA VAL A 48 -0.83 4.68 6.23
C VAL A 48 -0.54 3.84 4.99
N PHE A 49 -0.45 2.52 5.18
CA PHE A 49 -0.38 1.57 4.08
C PHE A 49 -1.74 0.93 3.91
N VAL A 50 -2.23 0.88 2.67
CA VAL A 50 -3.55 0.32 2.35
C VAL A 50 -3.39 -0.65 1.18
N LYS A 51 -4.01 -1.84 1.30
CA LYS A 51 -4.11 -2.82 0.21
C LYS A 51 -5.55 -3.30 0.07
N GLY A 52 -6.00 -3.59 -1.14
CA GLY A 52 -7.39 -3.98 -1.37
C GLY A 52 -7.69 -4.28 -2.82
N ALA A 53 -8.95 -4.53 -3.16
CA ALA A 53 -9.33 -4.65 -4.57
C ALA A 53 -9.00 -3.34 -5.31
N HIS A 54 -8.39 -3.45 -6.49
CA HIS A 54 -7.95 -2.27 -7.25
C HIS A 54 -9.06 -1.24 -7.50
N THR A 55 -10.30 -1.67 -7.75
CA THR A 55 -11.47 -0.78 -7.89
C THR A 55 -11.78 0.00 -6.60
N SER A 56 -11.59 -0.61 -5.43
CA SER A 56 -11.73 0.06 -4.13
C SER A 56 -10.59 1.04 -3.87
N MET A 57 -9.36 0.66 -4.24
CA MET A 57 -8.18 1.50 -4.05
C MET A 57 -8.18 2.73 -4.94
N LEU A 58 -8.55 2.59 -6.23
CA LEU A 58 -8.65 3.72 -7.15
C LEU A 58 -9.68 4.78 -6.74
N ASN A 59 -10.63 4.44 -5.86
CA ASN A 59 -11.63 5.39 -5.35
C ASN A 59 -11.13 6.25 -4.17
N VAL A 60 -9.99 5.90 -3.55
CA VAL A 60 -9.49 6.56 -2.33
C VAL A 60 -8.11 7.21 -2.49
N ILE A 61 -7.51 7.10 -3.67
CA ILE A 61 -6.26 7.80 -4.00
C ILE A 61 -6.54 9.19 -4.57
N ASP A 62 -5.60 10.11 -4.34
CA ASP A 62 -5.59 11.38 -5.05
C ASP A 62 -5.06 11.18 -6.48
N LYS A 63 -5.98 11.13 -7.45
CA LYS A 63 -5.64 10.95 -8.87
C LYS A 63 -4.98 12.18 -9.50
N SER A 64 -5.06 13.35 -8.84
CA SER A 64 -4.50 14.59 -9.37
C SER A 64 -2.97 14.64 -9.25
N PHE A 65 -2.40 13.91 -8.29
CA PHE A 65 -0.96 13.88 -8.05
C PHE A 65 -0.16 13.36 -9.27
N SER A 66 -0.67 12.34 -9.96
CA SER A 66 -0.04 11.85 -11.20
C SER A 66 -1.03 11.08 -12.06
N VAL A 67 -1.67 11.78 -13.00
CA VAL A 67 -2.66 11.20 -13.92
C VAL A 67 -2.03 10.11 -14.80
N GLU A 68 -0.77 10.29 -15.22
CA GLU A 68 -0.07 9.32 -16.06
C GLU A 68 0.17 8.00 -15.32
N LEU A 69 0.70 8.06 -14.08
CA LEU A 69 0.92 6.86 -13.26
C LEU A 69 -0.40 6.13 -12.98
N VAL A 70 -1.46 6.86 -12.64
CA VAL A 70 -2.79 6.27 -12.41
C VAL A 70 -3.28 5.51 -13.65
N ARG A 71 -3.19 6.11 -14.83
CA ARG A 71 -3.63 5.48 -16.09
C ARG A 71 -2.78 4.27 -16.46
N ALA A 72 -1.46 4.36 -16.29
CA ALA A 72 -0.55 3.25 -16.56
C ALA A 72 -0.83 2.07 -15.62
N THR A 73 -1.03 2.33 -14.33
CA THR A 73 -1.39 1.31 -13.34
C THR A 73 -2.74 0.68 -13.65
N GLU A 74 -3.77 1.47 -14.00
CA GLU A 74 -5.09 0.95 -14.37
C GLU A 74 -5.03 0.04 -15.61
N ALA A 75 -4.25 0.41 -16.62
CA ALA A 75 -4.05 -0.42 -17.81
C ALA A 75 -3.38 -1.76 -17.48
N HIS A 76 -2.34 -1.77 -16.64
CA HIS A 76 -1.68 -3.00 -16.20
C HIS A 76 -2.62 -3.88 -15.36
N LEU A 77 -3.36 -3.29 -14.42
CA LEU A 77 -4.34 -4.02 -13.60
C LEU A 77 -5.41 -4.67 -14.47
N HIS A 78 -5.89 -3.97 -15.50
CA HIS A 78 -6.82 -4.53 -16.46
C HIS A 78 -6.19 -5.71 -17.22
N SER A 79 -4.98 -5.54 -17.75
CA SER A 79 -4.26 -6.59 -18.48
C SER A 79 -3.99 -7.84 -17.64
N TYR A 80 -3.74 -7.70 -16.34
CA TYR A 80 -3.56 -8.84 -15.45
C TYR A 80 -4.89 -9.52 -15.14
N SER A 81 -5.95 -8.73 -14.90
CA SER A 81 -7.28 -9.27 -14.64
C SER A 81 -7.85 -10.02 -15.85
N SER A 82 -7.55 -9.59 -17.08
CA SER A 82 -8.06 -10.20 -18.31
C SER A 82 -7.49 -11.59 -18.57
N ILE A 83 -6.34 -11.92 -17.96
CA ILE A 83 -5.74 -13.26 -17.98
C ILE A 83 -6.03 -14.06 -16.68
N GLY A 84 -6.95 -13.58 -15.85
CA GLY A 84 -7.41 -14.27 -14.64
C GLY A 84 -6.53 -14.07 -13.40
N LEU A 85 -5.55 -13.16 -13.42
CA LEU A 85 -4.76 -12.85 -12.23
C LEU A 85 -5.56 -11.99 -11.26
N ARG A 86 -5.50 -12.38 -9.97
CA ARG A 86 -6.07 -11.57 -8.89
C ARG A 86 -5.15 -10.40 -8.59
N THR A 87 -5.66 -9.19 -8.78
CA THR A 87 -4.93 -7.93 -8.52
C THR A 87 -5.35 -7.31 -7.18
N ILE A 88 -4.41 -6.61 -6.53
CA ILE A 88 -4.57 -5.92 -5.25
C ILE A 88 -3.90 -4.54 -5.28
#